data_AF-A0A4R3AL76-F1
#
_entry.id   AF-A0A4R3AL76-F1
#
_cell.length_a   1.000
_cell.length_b   1.000
_cell.length_c   1.000
_cell.angle_alpha   90.00
_cell.angle_beta   90.00
_cell.angle_gamma   90.00
#
_symmetry.space_group_name_H-M   'P 1'
#
loop_
_entity.id
_entity.type
_entity.pdbx_description
1 polymer ?
#
loop_
_entity_poly.entity_id
_entity_poly.type
_entity_poly.pdbx_seq_one_letter_code
_entity_poly.pdbx_strand_id
1 'polypeptide(L)'
;MTKGRISVHELMKIGREQEGKSENTAAADSYKQVLKKDALNAGAYHRLMVLYRKQKDYKKELAVIQKAIKMYDKDIKQDQQAWRKTNQQSADLSQDLAKALGLVNEDGLPVYEEPHINTWRKRLETVQKKLEASSLKSKKRK
;
A
#
# COMPACT_ATOMS: atom_id res chain seq x y z
N MET A 1 -27.03 -20.95 12.43
CA MET A 1 -25.62 -20.77 12.85
C MET A 1 -25.15 -19.41 12.35
N THR A 2 -25.15 -18.39 13.21
CA THR A 2 -24.60 -17.08 12.88
C THR A 2 -23.10 -17.24 12.68
N LYS A 3 -22.62 -17.16 11.43
CA LYS A 3 -21.19 -17.07 11.13
C LYS A 3 -20.63 -15.92 11.95
N GLY A 4 -19.92 -16.22 13.04
CA GLY A 4 -19.25 -15.23 13.87
C GLY A 4 -18.42 -14.34 12.96
N ARG A 5 -18.58 -13.01 13.10
CA ARG A 5 -17.86 -12.03 12.28
C ARG A 5 -16.36 -12.25 12.51
N ILE A 6 -15.67 -12.86 11.55
CA ILE A 6 -14.22 -13.12 11.65
C ILE A 6 -13.51 -11.77 11.80
N SER A 7 -12.63 -11.67 12.81
CA SER A 7 -11.88 -10.44 13.10
C SER A 7 -10.75 -10.21 12.10
N VAL A 8 -10.21 -8.98 12.04
CA VAL A 8 -9.01 -8.68 11.23
C VAL A 8 -7.83 -9.55 11.64
N HIS A 9 -7.62 -9.70 12.95
CA HIS A 9 -6.57 -10.56 13.51
C HIS A 9 -6.72 -12.02 13.04
N GLU A 10 -7.93 -12.56 13.13
CA GLU A 10 -8.19 -13.94 12.72
C GLU A 10 -8.00 -14.15 11.22
N LEU A 11 -8.45 -13.20 10.38
CA LEU A 11 -8.20 -13.24 8.93
C LEU A 11 -6.70 -13.18 8.61
N MET A 12 -5.92 -12.38 9.35
CA MET A 12 -4.47 -12.32 9.19
C MET A 12 -3.81 -13.66 9.57
N LYS A 13 -4.28 -14.32 10.63
CA LYS A 13 -3.81 -15.64 11.04
C LYS A 13 -4.12 -16.70 9.98
N ILE A 14 -5.38 -16.78 9.54
CA ILE A 14 -5.83 -17.70 8.47
C ILE A 14 -4.99 -17.49 7.20
N GLY A 15 -4.79 -16.24 6.76
CA GLY A 15 -3.99 -15.94 5.57
C GLY A 15 -2.53 -16.41 5.68
N ARG A 16 -1.93 -16.33 6.88
CA ARG A 16 -0.57 -16.83 7.13
C ARG A 16 -0.51 -18.36 7.13
N GLU A 17 -1.50 -19.03 7.69
CA GLU A 17 -1.58 -20.50 7.69
C GLU A 17 -1.75 -21.05 6.27
N GLN A 18 -2.63 -20.44 5.47
CA GLN A 18 -2.83 -20.77 4.06
C GLN A 18 -1.55 -20.55 3.25
N GLU A 19 -0.83 -19.44 3.50
CA GLU A 19 0.46 -19.20 2.86
C GLU A 19 1.50 -20.27 3.25
N GLY A 20 1.51 -20.72 4.50
CA GLY A 20 2.38 -21.81 4.97
C GLY A 20 2.09 -23.15 4.27
N LYS A 21 0.82 -23.39 3.93
CA LYS A 21 0.37 -24.56 3.16
C LYS A 21 0.54 -24.41 1.64
N SER A 22 1.15 -23.31 1.17
CA SER A 22 1.26 -22.97 -0.26
C SER A 22 -0.08 -22.76 -0.98
N GLU A 23 -1.17 -22.54 -0.23
CA GLU A 23 -2.51 -22.23 -0.74
C GLU A 23 -2.59 -20.75 -1.15
N ASN A 24 -1.78 -20.38 -2.15
CA ASN A 24 -1.50 -18.99 -2.50
C ASN A 24 -2.76 -18.17 -2.87
N THR A 25 -3.75 -18.80 -3.52
CA THR A 25 -5.00 -18.13 -3.89
C THR A 25 -5.85 -17.83 -2.65
N ALA A 26 -6.02 -18.82 -1.78
CA ALA A 26 -6.77 -18.68 -0.53
C ALA A 26 -6.12 -17.64 0.40
N ALA A 27 -4.79 -17.69 0.54
CA ALA A 27 -4.03 -16.71 1.32
C ALA A 27 -4.24 -15.28 0.81
N ALA A 28 -4.17 -15.07 -0.52
CA ALA A 28 -4.42 -13.77 -1.11
C ALA A 28 -5.84 -13.26 -0.81
N ASP A 29 -6.84 -14.14 -0.85
CA ASP A 29 -8.22 -13.75 -0.58
C ASP A 29 -8.46 -13.44 0.89
N SER A 30 -7.81 -14.13 1.82
CA SER A 30 -7.80 -13.79 3.25
C SER A 30 -7.21 -12.39 3.50
N TYR A 31 -6.06 -12.08 2.91
CA TYR A 31 -5.47 -10.74 3.05
C TYR A 31 -6.31 -9.64 2.36
N LYS A 32 -6.96 -9.92 1.23
CA LYS A 32 -7.92 -8.98 0.63
C LYS A 32 -9.13 -8.74 1.54
N GLN A 33 -9.62 -9.76 2.25
CA GLN A 33 -10.70 -9.60 3.22
C GLN A 33 -10.29 -8.74 4.42
N VAL A 34 -9.03 -8.84 4.86
CA VAL A 34 -8.47 -7.89 5.84
C VAL A 34 -8.58 -6.47 5.30
N LEU A 35 -8.14 -6.22 4.06
CA LEU A 35 -8.20 -4.90 3.43
C LEU A 35 -9.62 -4.35 3.18
N LYS A 36 -10.64 -5.22 3.20
CA LYS A 36 -12.05 -4.78 3.16
C LYS A 36 -12.55 -4.30 4.53
N LYS A 37 -11.95 -4.78 5.62
CA LYS A 37 -12.32 -4.42 7.00
C LYS A 37 -11.45 -3.29 7.54
N ASP A 38 -10.17 -3.30 7.17
CA ASP A 38 -9.15 -2.34 7.56
C ASP A 38 -8.35 -1.97 6.31
N ALA A 39 -8.72 -0.87 5.68
CA ALA A 39 -8.20 -0.45 4.37
C ALA A 39 -6.74 0.01 4.41
N LEU A 40 -6.22 0.30 5.62
CA LEU A 40 -4.86 0.77 5.89
C LEU A 40 -4.04 -0.31 6.63
N ASN A 41 -4.41 -1.58 6.49
CA ASN A 41 -3.65 -2.64 7.12
C ASN A 41 -2.31 -2.88 6.37
N ALA A 42 -1.23 -2.26 6.86
CA ALA A 42 0.11 -2.40 6.28
C ALA A 42 0.56 -3.87 6.19
N GLY A 43 0.20 -4.68 7.18
CA GLY A 43 0.52 -6.10 7.24
C GLY A 43 -0.10 -6.89 6.08
N ALA A 44 -1.39 -6.69 5.81
CA ALA A 44 -2.08 -7.36 4.71
C ALA A 44 -1.52 -6.94 3.34
N TYR A 45 -1.25 -5.65 3.13
CA TYR A 45 -0.59 -5.18 1.91
C TYR A 45 0.78 -5.82 1.72
N HIS A 46 1.62 -5.80 2.76
CA HIS A 46 2.96 -6.39 2.70
C HIS A 46 2.91 -7.87 2.33
N ARG A 47 2.02 -8.65 2.96
CA ARG A 47 1.89 -10.09 2.67
C ARG A 47 1.40 -10.34 1.25
N LEU A 48 0.42 -9.59 0.74
CA LEU A 48 -0.01 -9.68 -0.66
C LEU A 48 1.13 -9.42 -1.64
N MET A 49 1.94 -8.39 -1.39
CA MET A 49 3.08 -8.09 -2.25
C MET A 49 4.11 -9.23 -2.22
N VAL A 50 4.45 -9.76 -1.05
CA VAL A 50 5.37 -10.92 -0.91
C VAL A 50 4.83 -12.14 -1.66
N LEU A 51 3.54 -12.44 -1.49
CA LEU A 51 2.86 -13.57 -2.09
C LEU A 51 2.89 -13.50 -3.63
N TYR A 52 2.56 -12.35 -4.23
CA TYR A 52 2.63 -12.17 -5.68
C TYR A 52 4.07 -12.17 -6.21
N ARG A 53 5.03 -11.65 -5.43
CA ARG A 53 6.45 -11.70 -5.81
C ARG A 53 7.00 -13.12 -5.86
N LYS A 54 6.64 -13.97 -4.89
CA LYS A 54 6.99 -15.40 -4.88
C LYS A 54 6.46 -16.12 -6.12
N GLN A 55 5.24 -15.77 -6.54
CA GLN A 55 4.61 -16.30 -7.77
C GLN A 55 5.13 -15.67 -9.06
N LYS A 56 6.05 -14.68 -8.98
CA LYS A 56 6.51 -13.86 -10.11
C LYS A 56 5.37 -13.16 -10.86
N ASP A 57 4.21 -12.98 -10.22
CA ASP A 57 3.08 -12.23 -10.76
C ASP A 57 3.28 -10.73 -10.52
N TYR A 58 4.24 -10.16 -11.25
CA TYR A 58 4.63 -8.76 -11.11
C TYR A 58 3.51 -7.79 -11.47
N LYS A 59 2.53 -8.22 -12.29
CA LYS A 59 1.35 -7.40 -12.62
C LYS A 59 0.44 -7.23 -11.41
N LYS A 60 0.11 -8.33 -10.72
CA LYS A 60 -0.68 -8.25 -9.48
C LYS A 60 0.08 -7.57 -8.35
N GLU A 61 1.39 -7.83 -8.22
CA GLU A 61 2.23 -7.14 -7.25
C GLU A 61 2.18 -5.61 -7.47
N LEU A 62 2.33 -5.15 -8.71
CA LEU A 62 2.25 -3.73 -9.08
C LEU A 62 0.91 -3.10 -8.66
N ALA A 63 -0.20 -3.76 -9.00
CA ALA A 63 -1.54 -3.28 -8.67
C ALA A 63 -1.76 -3.15 -7.16
N VAL A 64 -1.25 -4.10 -6.36
CA VAL A 64 -1.32 -4.03 -4.90
C VAL A 64 -0.49 -2.86 -4.36
N ILE A 65 0.73 -2.66 -4.86
CA ILE A 65 1.60 -1.55 -4.41
C ILE A 65 0.95 -0.20 -4.70
N GLN A 66 0.45 0.00 -5.93
CA GLN A 66 -0.22 1.24 -6.31
C GLN A 66 -1.47 1.50 -5.48
N LYS A 67 -2.26 0.45 -5.21
CA LYS A 67 -3.43 0.56 -4.34
C LYS A 67 -3.03 0.96 -2.92
N ALA A 68 -2.00 0.33 -2.36
CA ALA A 68 -1.52 0.62 -1.01
C ALA A 68 -1.13 2.10 -0.89
N ILE A 69 -0.24 2.57 -1.77
CA ILE A 69 0.22 3.98 -1.78
C ILE A 69 -0.98 4.93 -1.92
N LYS A 70 -1.89 4.67 -2.87
CA LYS A 70 -3.07 5.53 -3.08
C LYS A 70 -3.97 5.62 -1.85
N MET A 71 -4.16 4.52 -1.11
CA MET A 71 -5.01 4.52 0.09
C MET A 71 -4.38 5.34 1.21
N TYR A 72 -3.07 5.22 1.42
CA TYR A 72 -2.35 6.00 2.42
C TYR A 72 -2.25 7.48 2.06
N ASP A 73 -1.93 7.81 0.79
CA ASP A 73 -1.91 9.19 0.33
C ASP A 73 -3.30 9.85 0.52
N LYS A 74 -4.38 9.10 0.31
CA LYS A 74 -5.74 9.58 0.55
C LYS A 74 -5.99 9.83 2.04
N ASP A 75 -5.59 8.92 2.90
CA ASP A 75 -5.75 9.02 4.36
C ASP A 75 -5.03 10.25 4.91
N ILE A 76 -3.75 10.41 4.56
CA ILE A 76 -2.92 11.57 4.92
C ILE A 76 -3.58 12.88 4.47
N LYS A 77 -4.10 12.92 3.22
CA LYS A 77 -4.82 14.10 2.72
C LYS A 77 -6.10 14.38 3.50
N GLN A 78 -6.83 13.35 3.90
CA GLN A 78 -8.07 13.51 4.67
C GLN A 78 -7.78 14.06 6.07
N ASP A 79 -6.77 13.51 6.75
CA ASP A 79 -6.34 14.01 8.06
C ASP A 79 -5.85 15.46 7.98
N GLN A 80 -5.05 15.78 6.97
CA GLN A 80 -4.60 17.15 6.74
C GLN A 80 -5.78 18.10 6.49
N GLN A 81 -6.74 17.71 5.65
CA GLN A 81 -7.93 18.52 5.38
C GLN A 81 -8.80 18.70 6.62
N ALA A 82 -8.98 17.65 7.43
CA ALA A 82 -9.73 17.72 8.67
C ALA A 82 -9.05 18.70 9.64
N TRP A 83 -7.74 18.60 9.82
CA TRP A 83 -6.97 19.52 10.66
C TRP A 83 -7.04 20.97 10.18
N ARG A 84 -6.93 21.21 8.86
CA ARG A 84 -7.05 22.55 8.26
C ARG A 84 -8.40 23.19 8.56
N LYS A 85 -9.50 22.44 8.44
CA LYS A 85 -10.85 22.95 8.70
C LYS A 85 -11.01 23.47 10.13
N THR A 86 -10.34 22.83 11.09
CA THR A 86 -10.40 23.23 12.50
C THR A 86 -9.38 24.31 12.88
N ASN A 87 -8.33 24.52 12.07
CA ASN A 87 -7.18 25.38 12.41
C ASN A 87 -6.80 26.36 11.27
N GLN A 88 -7.77 26.90 10.55
CA GLN A 88 -7.58 27.55 9.24
C GLN A 88 -6.48 28.62 9.22
N GLN A 89 -6.45 29.56 10.18
CA GLN A 89 -5.43 30.61 10.25
C GLN A 89 -4.02 30.05 10.53
N SER A 90 -3.90 29.12 11.48
CA SER A 90 -2.62 28.47 11.80
C SER A 90 -2.14 27.56 10.66
N ALA A 91 -3.06 27.02 9.88
CA ALA A 91 -2.77 26.06 8.82
C ALA A 91 -2.10 26.69 7.60
N ASP A 92 -2.48 27.90 7.22
CA ASP A 92 -1.89 28.58 6.05
C ASP A 92 -0.46 29.01 6.35
N LEU A 93 -0.23 29.68 7.50
CA LEU A 93 1.11 30.08 7.95
C LEU A 93 2.03 28.85 8.15
N SER A 94 1.51 27.78 8.74
CA SER A 94 2.28 26.56 8.96
C SER A 94 2.60 25.82 7.66
N GLN A 95 1.75 25.91 6.63
CA GLN A 95 2.00 25.20 5.38
C GLN A 95 3.06 25.89 4.52
N ASP A 96 3.03 27.22 4.43
CA ASP A 96 4.05 27.96 3.69
C ASP A 96 5.43 27.79 4.34
N LEU A 97 5.48 27.81 5.68
CA LEU A 97 6.69 27.48 6.43
C LEU A 97 7.13 26.02 6.17
N ALA A 98 6.21 25.05 6.24
CA ALA A 98 6.54 23.64 5.98
C ALA A 98 7.06 23.41 4.56
N LYS A 99 6.51 24.10 3.55
CA LYS A 99 7.01 24.08 2.17
C LYS A 99 8.40 24.69 2.06
N ALA A 100 8.61 25.87 2.66
CA ALA A 100 9.91 26.54 2.66
C ALA A 100 11.01 25.71 3.34
N LEU A 101 10.64 24.95 4.38
CA LEU A 101 11.53 24.02 5.08
C LEU A 101 11.68 22.66 4.38
N GLY A 102 11.00 22.42 3.26
CA GLY A 102 11.05 21.15 2.54
C GLY A 102 10.46 19.97 3.33
N LEU A 103 9.57 20.23 4.29
CA LEU A 103 8.92 19.19 5.10
C LEU A 103 7.73 18.56 4.37
N VAL A 104 7.18 19.27 3.37
CA VAL A 104 6.11 18.79 2.50
C VAL A 104 6.47 19.00 1.04
N ASN A 105 5.97 18.13 0.15
CA ASN A 105 6.14 18.25 -1.29
C ASN A 105 5.15 19.26 -1.91
N GLU A 106 5.18 19.42 -3.23
CA GLU A 106 4.27 20.32 -3.97
C GLU A 106 2.79 19.99 -3.74
N ASP A 107 2.47 18.70 -3.58
CA ASP A 107 1.11 18.22 -3.26
C ASP A 107 0.71 18.46 -1.79
N GLY A 108 1.60 19.03 -0.97
CA GLY A 108 1.40 19.29 0.45
C GLY A 108 1.47 18.04 1.33
N LEU A 109 1.99 16.92 0.81
CA LEU A 109 2.22 15.67 1.55
C LEU A 109 3.58 15.70 2.26
N PRO A 110 3.71 15.08 3.43
CA PRO A 110 4.99 14.98 4.12
C PRO A 110 6.09 14.38 3.25
N VAL A 111 7.26 15.01 3.20
CA VAL A 111 8.46 14.47 2.54
C VAL A 111 8.96 13.22 3.29
N TYR A 112 8.79 13.20 4.62
CA TYR A 112 9.03 12.01 5.43
C TYR A 112 7.73 11.22 5.59
N GLU A 113 7.59 10.17 4.79
CA GLU A 113 6.48 9.22 4.89
C GLU A 113 6.75 8.12 5.92
N GLU A 114 5.70 7.45 6.39
CA GLU A 114 5.85 6.27 7.23
C GLU A 114 6.81 5.24 6.58
N PRO A 115 7.68 4.56 7.36
CA PRO A 115 8.74 3.70 6.82
C PRO A 115 8.26 2.65 5.81
N HIS A 116 7.02 2.19 5.96
CA HIS A 116 6.41 1.21 5.08
C HIS A 116 6.04 1.78 3.69
N ILE A 117 5.60 3.05 3.59
CA ILE A 117 5.24 3.69 2.32
C ILE A 117 6.48 3.90 1.46
N ASN A 118 7.56 4.41 2.07
CA ASN A 118 8.87 4.52 1.43
C ASN A 118 9.38 3.17 0.89
N THR A 119 9.20 2.11 1.67
CA THR A 119 9.55 0.74 1.25
C THR A 119 8.70 0.30 0.05
N TRP A 120 7.41 0.64 0.02
CA TRP A 120 6.52 0.32 -1.10
C TRP A 120 6.84 1.12 -2.35
N ARG A 121 7.25 2.39 -2.25
CA ARG A 121 7.71 3.20 -3.39
C ARG A 121 8.97 2.60 -4.04
N LYS A 122 9.98 2.24 -3.24
CA LYS A 122 11.17 1.52 -3.76
C LYS A 122 10.82 0.19 -4.41
N ARG A 123 9.85 -0.52 -3.81
CA ARG A 123 9.34 -1.78 -4.37
C ARG A 123 8.61 -1.56 -5.69
N LEU A 124 7.83 -0.48 -5.81
CA LEU A 124 7.12 -0.08 -7.03
C LEU A 124 8.10 0.04 -8.20
N GLU A 125 9.14 0.85 -8.03
CA GLU A 125 10.19 1.06 -9.04
C GLU A 125 10.84 -0.27 -9.47
N THR A 126 11.15 -1.12 -8.49
CA THR A 126 11.77 -2.43 -8.74
C THR A 126 10.86 -3.33 -9.58
N VAL A 127 9.56 -3.33 -9.30
CA VAL A 127 8.57 -4.14 -10.02
C VAL A 127 8.35 -3.60 -11.44
N GLN A 128 8.30 -2.27 -11.60
CA GLN A 128 8.21 -1.61 -12.91
C GLN A 128 9.40 -2.00 -13.80
N LYS A 129 10.64 -1.85 -13.31
CA LYS A 129 11.85 -2.25 -14.04
C LYS A 129 11.82 -3.72 -14.47
N LYS A 130 11.31 -4.62 -13.62
CA LYS A 130 11.16 -6.05 -13.96
C LYS A 130 10.13 -6.28 -15.08
N LEU A 131 9.02 -5.56 -15.07
CA LEU A 131 7.99 -5.65 -16.10
C LEU A 131 8.50 -5.10 -17.44
N GLU A 132 9.22 -3.98 -17.44
CA GLU A 132 9.87 -3.41 -18.62
C GLU A 132 10.95 -4.33 -19.19
N ALA A 133 11.82 -4.88 -18.35
CA ALA A 133 12.82 -5.84 -18.80
C ALA A 133 12.19 -7.12 -19.40
N SER A 134 11.05 -7.57 -18.84
CA SER A 134 10.30 -8.69 -19.39
C SER A 134 9.68 -8.38 -20.76
N SER A 135 9.12 -7.18 -20.93
CA SER A 135 8.52 -6.75 -22.21
C SER A 135 9.56 -6.51 -23.30
N LEU A 136 10.75 -6.01 -22.95
CA LEU A 136 11.88 -5.86 -23.88
C LEU A 136 12.39 -7.23 -24.37
N LYS A 137 12.47 -8.23 -23.47
CA LYS A 137 12.90 -9.59 -23.82
C LYS A 137 11.91 -10.29 -24.76
N SER A 138 10.61 -10.09 -24.58
CA SER A 138 9.61 -10.70 -25.47
C SER A 138 9.61 -10.05 -26.86
N LYS A 139 9.88 -8.75 -26.98
CA LYS A 139 10.04 -8.06 -28.27
C LYS A 139 11.26 -8.51 -29.05
N LYS A 140 12.40 -8.77 -28.40
CA LYS A 140 13.64 -9.24 -29.07
C LYS A 140 13.59 -10.70 -29.54
N ARG A 141 12.60 -11.48 -29.11
CA ARG A 141 12.42 -12.90 -29.46
C ARG A 141 11.40 -13.12 -30.59
N LYS A 142 10.77 -12.04 -31.05
CA LYS A 142 9.93 -12.01 -32.25
C LYS A 142 10.73 -11.41 -33.39
#